data_AF-A0A0W7TJ77-F1
#
_entry.id   AF-A0A0W7TJ77-F1
#
_cell.length_a   1.000
_cell.length_b   1.000
_cell.length_c   1.000
_cell.angle_alpha   90.00
_cell.angle_beta   90.00
_cell.angle_gamma   90.00
#
_symmetry.space_group_name_H-M   'P 1'
#
loop_
_entity.id
_entity.type
_entity.pdbx_description
1 polymer ?
#
loop_
_entity_poly.entity_id
_entity_poly.type
_entity_poly.pdbx_seq_one_letter_code
_entity_poly.pdbx_strand_id
1 'polypeptide(L)'
;MRTLVTIAYNQPVLQSKLVKVRGPRAYEDVKVLRSMGLVSASSNGQTKELSTTAKFAEQFGIGTNSKAAIRKWIEENSSKSSSAGDAEEEDTAPEDKNDAS
;
A
#
# COMPACT_ATOMS: atom_id res chain seq x y z
N MET A 1 -5.44 -0.04 -4.96
CA MET A 1 -5.93 0.34 -3.60
C MET A 1 -5.49 -0.60 -2.48
N ARG A 2 -5.46 -1.93 -2.65
CA ARG A 2 -5.09 -2.89 -1.58
C ARG A 2 -3.71 -2.64 -0.92
N THR A 3 -2.72 -2.14 -1.67
CA THR A 3 -1.38 -1.81 -1.15
C THR A 3 -1.40 -0.65 -0.15
N LEU A 4 -2.24 0.37 -0.37
CA LEU A 4 -2.41 1.49 0.57
C LEU A 4 -2.97 1.02 1.91
N VAL A 5 -4.05 0.22 1.88
CA VAL A 5 -4.68 -0.35 3.09
C VAL A 5 -3.69 -1.23 3.85
N THR A 6 -2.89 -2.03 3.12
CA THR A 6 -1.85 -2.89 3.71
C THR A 6 -0.78 -2.07 4.45
N ILE A 7 -0.35 -0.95 3.88
CA ILE A 7 0.60 -0.03 4.52
C ILE A 7 -0.05 0.61 5.75
N ALA A 8 -1.24 1.18 5.59
CA ALA A 8 -1.99 1.87 6.65
C ALA A 8 -2.21 0.97 7.88
N TYR A 9 -2.56 -0.30 7.67
CA TYR A 9 -2.79 -1.26 8.74
C TYR A 9 -1.50 -1.72 9.45
N ASN A 10 -0.42 -1.90 8.67
CA ASN A 10 0.84 -2.46 9.16
C ASN A 10 1.90 -1.41 9.51
N GLN A 11 1.61 -0.13 9.35
CA GLN A 11 2.58 0.92 9.55
C GLN A 11 3.20 0.93 10.96
N PRO A 12 4.46 1.36 11.12
CA PRO A 12 5.43 1.53 10.05
C PRO A 12 5.80 0.17 9.42
N VAL A 13 5.93 0.11 8.09
CA VAL A 13 6.30 -1.12 7.37
C VAL A 13 7.45 -0.90 6.40
N LEU A 14 8.40 -1.83 6.36
CA LEU A 14 9.49 -1.77 5.39
C LEU A 14 8.99 -2.07 3.97
N GLN A 15 9.42 -1.28 3.00
CA GLN A 15 9.11 -1.49 1.59
C GLN A 15 9.57 -2.87 1.10
N SER A 16 10.74 -3.33 1.55
CA SER A 16 11.23 -4.68 1.28
C SER A 16 10.31 -5.77 1.83
N LYS A 17 9.69 -5.56 3.00
CA LYS A 17 8.71 -6.50 3.57
C LYS A 17 7.40 -6.47 2.81
N LEU A 18 6.93 -5.29 2.40
CA LEU A 18 5.71 -5.14 1.61
C LEU A 18 5.84 -5.87 0.26
N VAL A 19 6.97 -5.70 -0.42
CA VAL A 19 7.25 -6.35 -1.71
C VAL A 19 7.31 -7.87 -1.58
N LYS A 20 7.86 -8.41 -0.48
CA LYS A 20 7.85 -9.86 -0.23
C LYS A 20 6.44 -10.44 -0.12
N VAL A 21 5.48 -9.67 0.38
CA VAL A 21 4.08 -10.11 0.57
C VAL A 21 3.22 -9.84 -0.67
N ARG A 22 3.44 -8.71 -1.35
CA ARG A 22 2.58 -8.21 -2.43
C ARG A 22 3.17 -8.40 -3.83
N GLY A 23 4.42 -8.83 -3.92
CA GLY A 23 5.16 -8.94 -5.17
C GLY A 23 5.78 -7.62 -5.64
N PRO A 24 6.49 -7.64 -6.79
CA PRO A 24 7.28 -6.52 -7.29
C PRO A 24 6.44 -5.28 -7.65
N ARG A 25 5.18 -5.45 -8.05
CA ARG A 25 4.24 -4.33 -8.33
C ARG A 25 4.04 -3.38 -7.15
N ALA A 26 4.30 -3.82 -5.92
CA ALA A 26 4.25 -2.96 -4.75
C ALA A 26 5.18 -1.74 -4.86
N TYR A 27 6.28 -1.82 -5.63
CA TYR A 27 7.15 -0.67 -5.87
C TYR A 27 6.43 0.46 -6.63
N GLU A 28 5.70 0.11 -7.69
CA GLU A 28 4.95 1.05 -8.52
C GLU A 28 3.79 1.65 -7.73
N ASP A 29 3.03 0.81 -7.03
CA ASP A 29 1.95 1.25 -6.14
C ASP A 29 2.45 2.26 -5.11
N VAL A 30 3.57 1.96 -4.43
CA VAL A 30 4.16 2.88 -3.44
C VAL A 30 4.59 4.18 -4.10
N LYS A 31 5.12 4.16 -5.33
CA LYS A 31 5.51 5.37 -6.07
C LYS A 31 4.30 6.27 -6.33
N VAL A 32 3.18 5.69 -6.81
CA VAL A 32 1.93 6.42 -7.07
C VAL A 32 1.31 6.95 -5.78
N LEU A 33 1.27 6.14 -4.72
CA LEU A 33 0.72 6.58 -3.42
C LEU A 33 1.54 7.71 -2.79
N ARG A 34 2.86 7.70 -3.00
CA ARG A 34 3.75 8.79 -2.59
C ARG A 34 3.54 10.05 -3.43
N SER A 35 3.37 9.94 -4.75
CA SER A 35 3.11 11.12 -5.60
C SER A 35 1.75 11.76 -5.28
N MET A 36 0.77 10.97 -4.86
CA MET A 36 -0.51 11.49 -4.35
C MET A 36 -0.39 12.11 -2.95
N GLY A 37 0.71 11.88 -2.24
CA GLY A 37 0.94 12.37 -0.88
C GLY A 37 0.18 11.59 0.19
N LEU A 38 -0.32 10.39 -0.11
CA LEU A 38 -1.04 9.52 0.84
C LEU A 38 -0.11 8.70 1.72
N VAL A 39 1.10 8.40 1.21
CA VAL A 39 2.14 7.62 1.90
C VAL A 39 3.42 8.41 1.97
N SER A 40 4.08 8.40 3.12
CA SER A 40 5.46 8.87 3.29
C SER A 40 6.42 7.70 3.27
N ALA A 41 7.66 7.98 2.84
CA ALA A 41 8.75 7.03 2.92
C ALA A 41 9.94 7.70 3.60
N SER A 42 10.41 7.13 4.69
CA SER A 42 11.63 7.55 5.38
C SER A 42 12.75 6.54 5.12
N SER A 43 14.00 7.00 5.01
CA SER A 43 15.16 6.12 4.88
C SER A 43 15.41 5.41 6.20
N ASN A 44 15.36 4.07 6.19
CA ASN A 44 15.71 3.23 7.34
C ASN A 44 16.80 2.24 6.90
N GLY A 45 18.06 2.69 6.99
CA GLY A 45 19.22 1.93 6.52
C GLY A 45 19.20 1.71 5.01
N GLN A 46 19.24 0.44 4.58
CA GLN A 46 19.24 0.04 3.16
C GLN A 46 17.84 -0.05 2.53
N THR A 47 16.78 0.19 3.29
CA THR A 47 15.39 0.12 2.81
C THR A 47 14.62 1.37 3.22
N LYS A 48 13.40 1.49 2.71
CA LYS A 48 12.49 2.59 3.06
C LYS A 48 11.43 2.08 4.02
N GLU A 49 11.16 2.84 5.06
CA GLU A 49 10.05 2.63 5.95
C GLU A 49 8.85 3.46 5.46
N LEU A 50 7.71 2.81 5.31
CA LEU A 50 6.49 3.37 4.74
C LEU A 50 5.44 3.55 5.82
N SER A 51 4.80 4.72 5.81
CA SER A 51 3.71 5.11 6.71
C SER A 51 2.70 5.98 5.98
N THR A 52 1.45 6.03 6.44
CA THR A 52 0.46 6.98 5.92
C THR A 52 0.80 8.40 6.36
N THR A 53 0.26 9.38 5.64
CA THR A 53 0.43 10.80 5.92
C THR A 53 -0.81 11.41 6.59
N ALA A 54 -0.69 12.65 7.07
CA ALA A 54 -1.86 13.42 7.54
C ALA A 54 -2.90 13.58 6.43
N LYS A 55 -2.46 13.78 5.18
CA LYS A 55 -3.34 13.85 4.01
C LYS A 55 -4.19 12.59 3.85
N PHE A 56 -3.64 11.40 4.11
CA PHE A 56 -4.46 10.19 4.14
C PHE A 56 -5.57 10.29 5.20
N ALA A 57 -5.23 10.66 6.44
CA ALA A 57 -6.22 10.80 7.50
C ALA A 57 -7.32 11.84 7.18
N GLU A 58 -6.97 12.93 6.50
CA GLU A 58 -7.91 13.95 6.02
C GLU A 58 -8.81 13.41 4.90
N GLN A 59 -8.22 12.76 3.88
CA GLN A 59 -8.96 12.23 2.73
C GLN A 59 -9.96 11.14 3.14
N PHE A 60 -9.64 10.35 4.15
CA PHE A 60 -10.50 9.26 4.65
C PHE A 60 -11.33 9.64 5.88
N GLY A 61 -11.25 10.90 6.35
CA GLY A 61 -12.04 11.39 7.48
C GLY A 61 -11.70 10.74 8.83
N ILE A 62 -10.47 10.25 9.00
CA ILE A 62 -9.99 9.58 10.23
C ILE A 62 -9.65 10.62 11.32
N GLY A 63 -9.34 11.85 10.92
CA GLY A 63 -9.02 12.97 11.83
C GLY A 63 -7.64 12.89 12.49
N THR A 64 -6.99 11.72 12.50
CA THR A 64 -5.63 11.53 13.02
C THR A 64 -4.86 10.49 12.23
N ASN A 65 -3.54 10.67 12.11
CA ASN A 65 -2.62 9.72 11.49
C ASN A 65 -2.04 8.71 12.49
N SER A 66 -2.76 8.45 13.59
CA SER A 66 -2.35 7.43 14.55
C SER A 66 -2.69 6.04 14.02
N LYS A 67 -1.73 5.11 14.15
CA LYS A 67 -1.92 3.70 13.76
C LYS A 67 -3.16 3.07 14.37
N ALA A 68 -3.45 3.36 15.65
CA ALA A 68 -4.61 2.82 16.34
C ALA A 68 -5.93 3.30 15.73
N ALA A 69 -6.06 4.61 15.45
CA ALA A 69 -7.26 5.15 14.83
C ALA A 69 -7.45 4.65 13.40
N ILE A 70 -6.37 4.57 12.62
CA ILE A 70 -6.39 4.04 11.26
C ILE A 70 -6.82 2.58 11.25
N ARG A 71 -6.27 1.74 12.14
CA ARG A 71 -6.67 0.33 12.26
C ARG A 71 -8.15 0.20 12.60
N LYS A 72 -8.62 0.93 13.61
CA LYS A 72 -10.02 0.94 14.00
C LYS A 72 -10.93 1.35 12.85
N TRP A 73 -10.56 2.41 12.11
CA TRP A 73 -11.29 2.85 10.91
C TRP A 73 -11.32 1.76 9.82
N ILE A 74 -10.19 1.09 9.57
CA ILE A 74 -10.11 -0.02 8.59
C ILE A 74 -11.02 -1.18 9.04
N GLU A 75 -10.99 -1.57 10.32
CA GLU A 75 -11.80 -2.66 10.87
C GLU A 75 -13.30 -2.35 10.78
N GLU A 76 -13.70 -1.14 11.17
CA GLU A 76 -15.09 -0.67 11.09
C GLU A 76 -15.61 -0.64 9.65
N ASN A 77 -14.78 -0.18 8.69
CA ASN A 77 -15.16 -0.18 7.28
C ASN A 77 -15.06 -1.55 6.60
N SER A 78 -14.16 -2.43 7.06
CA SER A 78 -14.04 -3.80 6.53
C SER A 78 -15.26 -4.64 6.90
N SER A 79 -15.84 -4.43 8.09
CA SER A 79 -17.07 -5.12 8.51
C SER A 79 -18.33 -4.71 7.73
N LYS A 80 -18.35 -3.49 7.16
CA LYS A 80 -19.46 -2.98 6.35
C LYS A 80 -19.33 -3.30 4.86
N SER A 81 -18.15 -3.71 4.42
CA SER A 81 -17.83 -4.00 3.02
C SER A 81 -17.33 -5.44 2.91
N SER A 82 -18.20 -6.40 3.13
CA SER A 82 -18.01 -7.81 2.77
C SER A 82 -17.83 -7.93 1.25
N SER A 83 -16.63 -7.63 0.72
CA SER A 83 -16.11 -8.01 -0.62
C SER A 83 -14.81 -7.31 -1.09
N ALA A 84 -14.13 -6.45 -0.32
CA ALA A 84 -12.95 -5.76 -0.84
C ALA A 84 -11.60 -6.43 -0.47
N GLY A 85 -11.50 -7.75 -0.65
CA GLY A 85 -10.31 -8.53 -0.24
C GLY A 85 -9.71 -9.40 -1.34
N ASP A 86 -10.56 -10.13 -2.06
CA ASP A 86 -10.15 -11.12 -3.07
C ASP A 86 -10.82 -10.85 -4.41
N ALA A 87 -10.17 -11.27 -5.49
CA ALA A 87 -10.47 -11.01 -6.91
C ALA A 87 -10.16 -9.58 -7.38
N GLU A 88 -9.03 -9.42 -8.04
CA GLU A 88 -9.00 -9.21 -9.50
C GLU A 88 -7.67 -9.79 -9.97
N GLU A 89 -7.75 -11.05 -10.43
CA GLU A 89 -6.87 -11.57 -11.46
C GLU A 89 -7.28 -10.91 -12.79
N GLU A 90 -6.33 -10.37 -13.53
CA GLU A 90 -6.35 -10.53 -14.98
C GLU A 90 -4.92 -10.86 -15.43
N ASP A 91 -4.80 -12.11 -15.85
CA ASP A 91 -3.73 -12.66 -16.66
C ASP A 91 -3.50 -11.77 -17.88
N THR A 92 -2.28 -11.27 -18.05
CA THR A 92 -1.67 -11.13 -19.38
C THR A 92 -0.18 -11.43 -19.22
N ALA A 93 0.17 -12.71 -19.32
CA ALA A 93 1.38 -13.02 -20.07
C ALA A 93 1.13 -12.55 -21.51
N PRO A 94 1.99 -11.66 -22.03
CA PRO A 94 2.91 -12.10 -23.08
C PRO A 94 4.28 -11.41 -22.86
N GLU A 95 5.39 -11.80 -23.43
CA GLU A 95 5.79 -12.84 -24.36
C GLU A 95 7.32 -12.85 -24.22
N ASP A 96 7.91 -14.02 -24.32
CA ASP A 96 9.30 -14.16 -24.73
C ASP A 96 9.49 -13.42 -26.08
N LYS A 97 10.28 -12.35 -26.09
CA LYS A 97 10.93 -11.83 -27.29
C LYS A 97 12.38 -11.55 -26.96
N ASN A 98 13.19 -12.58 -27.14
CA ASN A 98 14.34 -12.55 -28.04
C ASN A 98 14.49 -11.21 -28.78
N ASP A 99 15.57 -10.47 -28.51
CA ASP A 99 16.21 -9.66 -29.54
C ASP A 99 17.72 -9.83 -29.41
N ALA A 100 18.32 -9.99 -30.57
CA ALA A 100 19.65 -10.49 -30.77
C ALA A 100 20.71 -9.43 -30.48
N SER A 101 21.89 -9.88 -30.08
CA SER A 101 23.18 -9.38 -30.60
C SER A 101 24.26 -10.42 -30.35
#